data_AF-A0A3B8LFV2-F1
#
_entry.id   AF-A0A3B8LFV2-F1
#
_cell.length_a   1.000
_cell.length_b   1.000
_cell.length_c   1.000
_cell.angle_alpha   90.00
_cell.angle_beta   90.00
_cell.angle_gamma   90.00
#
_symmetry.space_group_name_H-M   'P 1'
#
loop_
_entity.id
_entity.type
_entity.pdbx_description
1 polymer ?
#
loop_
_entity_poly.entity_id
_entity_poly.type
_entity_poly.pdbx_seq_one_letter_code
_entity_poly.pdbx_strand_id
1 'polypeptide(L)'
;MRGITIVLCCIGTLLLPLSKSEAQGKPKVGVFPLQSVEQSLPKRELKTLSEQLVSRMELSNKFQVLKKQPYAGAPLPAQSGPKWDAERDKQLRELSQHLQNAAKAMKAGAFEKAIPILKKGIKKGVAAIRWEGSFKLLARMCGLMSLAYLQLGQNDAGEFLLKTLAILRPNPLPPEISKNRIMSFRYKRALRDIKAGERGSLQIIGMSNVDVYMDGKKQGQIPTVVANLPVGIHYLQVRRKGHIPWGRAIRIKAGTHQVSVSLQPIPQPKVTHIQKVAQQLKTHVQLLSVSTPSFQANAKELCDKTDARWVVTGHIKKANSFYLITPIKVDCTDGKAVTYENIQLDGELLEVESKFSEMLKTLFAPPKAVVVRRTPVIRPRESAPKRNVVAVIPPKRRPDQRDPGKTTQARPVHEQWWFWTIIGVTAVGAGTATAVVLLQPPRINVTATWPTP
;
A
#
# COMPACT_ATOMS: atom_id res chain seq x y z
N MET A 1 -26.94 -28.66 -92.62
CA MET A 1 -25.77 -28.19 -93.41
C MET A 1 -25.66 -26.69 -93.25
N ARG A 2 -24.44 -26.21 -92.95
CA ARG A 2 -23.94 -24.81 -92.93
C ARG A 2 -24.52 -23.97 -91.77
N GLY A 3 -23.79 -23.62 -90.71
CA GLY A 3 -22.36 -23.33 -90.57
C GLY A 3 -22.16 -21.82 -90.65
N ILE A 4 -22.16 -21.13 -89.49
CA ILE A 4 -21.76 -19.72 -89.39
C ILE A 4 -20.66 -19.59 -88.35
N THR A 5 -19.62 -18.94 -88.82
CA THR A 5 -18.25 -18.89 -88.32
C THR A 5 -18.07 -17.89 -87.18
N ILE A 6 -17.19 -18.30 -86.26
CA ILE A 6 -16.63 -17.60 -85.11
C ILE A 6 -15.95 -16.28 -85.53
N VAL A 7 -16.25 -15.19 -84.80
CA VAL A 7 -15.36 -14.01 -84.70
C VAL A 7 -14.88 -13.89 -83.27
N LEU A 8 -13.60 -14.20 -83.09
CA LEU A 8 -12.80 -13.98 -81.88
C LEU A 8 -12.64 -12.47 -81.66
N CYS A 9 -12.97 -11.96 -80.47
CA CYS A 9 -12.49 -10.66 -80.02
C CYS A 9 -11.82 -10.82 -78.65
N CYS A 10 -10.49 -10.91 -78.67
CA CYS A 10 -9.63 -10.84 -77.51
C CYS A 10 -9.59 -9.41 -76.99
N ILE A 11 -10.17 -9.14 -75.81
CA ILE A 11 -9.84 -7.96 -75.01
C ILE A 11 -9.40 -8.47 -73.64
N GLY A 12 -8.08 -8.61 -73.49
CA GLY A 12 -7.45 -8.83 -72.20
C GLY A 12 -7.65 -7.61 -71.32
N THR A 13 -8.55 -7.72 -70.35
CA THR A 13 -8.69 -6.72 -69.28
C THR A 13 -7.72 -7.09 -68.17
N LEU A 14 -6.70 -6.24 -68.03
CA LEU A 14 -5.70 -6.22 -66.98
C LEU A 14 -6.40 -6.24 -65.60
N LEU A 15 -6.42 -7.40 -64.93
CA LEU A 15 -6.85 -7.52 -63.53
C LEU A 15 -5.78 -6.88 -62.64
N LEU A 16 -5.92 -5.59 -62.38
CA LEU A 16 -5.32 -4.94 -61.22
C LEU A 16 -5.91 -5.58 -59.96
N PRO A 17 -5.10 -6.03 -58.98
CA PRO A 17 -5.65 -6.46 -57.71
C PRO A 17 -6.26 -5.24 -57.02
N LEU A 18 -7.59 -5.21 -56.95
CA LEU A 18 -8.33 -4.37 -56.03
C LEU A 18 -7.75 -4.60 -54.64
N SER A 19 -6.96 -3.62 -54.18
CA SER A 19 -6.51 -3.53 -52.79
C SER A 19 -7.73 -3.69 -51.90
N LYS A 20 -7.72 -4.71 -51.03
CA LYS A 20 -8.71 -4.89 -49.98
C LYS A 20 -8.88 -3.56 -49.24
N SER A 21 -10.00 -2.88 -49.52
CA SER A 21 -10.52 -1.84 -48.65
C SER A 21 -10.97 -2.56 -47.38
N GLU A 22 -10.11 -2.52 -46.36
CA GLU A 22 -10.50 -2.89 -45.00
C GLU A 22 -11.72 -2.06 -44.60
N ALA A 23 -12.78 -2.75 -44.18
CA ALA A 23 -13.97 -2.17 -43.61
C ALA A 23 -13.60 -1.19 -42.48
N GLN A 24 -13.92 0.10 -42.66
CA GLN A 24 -13.52 1.19 -41.78
C GLN A 24 -14.24 1.14 -40.43
N GLY A 25 -13.69 0.37 -39.49
CA GLY A 25 -13.95 0.53 -38.05
C GLY A 25 -13.10 1.65 -37.44
N LYS A 26 -13.54 2.21 -36.31
CA LYS A 26 -12.73 3.22 -35.56
C LYS A 26 -11.42 2.57 -35.09
N PRO A 27 -10.28 3.27 -35.20
CA PRO A 27 -9.00 2.73 -34.75
C PRO A 27 -9.02 2.42 -33.26
N LYS A 28 -8.52 1.23 -32.90
CA LYS A 28 -8.42 0.77 -31.50
C LYS A 28 -7.25 1.46 -30.80
N VAL A 29 -7.52 2.06 -29.64
CA VAL A 29 -6.50 2.76 -28.86
C VAL A 29 -6.45 2.24 -27.43
N GLY A 30 -5.25 1.89 -26.98
CA GLY A 30 -4.96 1.59 -25.58
C GLY A 30 -4.58 2.87 -24.83
N VAL A 31 -5.20 3.11 -23.68
CA VAL A 31 -4.69 4.12 -22.73
C VAL A 31 -3.96 3.40 -21.61
N PHE A 32 -2.65 3.59 -21.57
CA PHE A 32 -1.80 3.06 -20.51
C PHE A 32 -1.70 4.07 -19.36
N PRO A 33 -1.69 3.64 -18.08
CA PRO A 33 -1.74 4.57 -16.96
C PRO A 33 -0.61 5.61 -16.97
N LEU A 34 -0.94 6.87 -16.66
CA LEU A 34 0.05 7.93 -16.51
C LEU A 34 1.00 7.62 -15.35
N GLN A 35 2.29 7.94 -15.51
CA GLN A 35 3.32 7.67 -14.49
C GLN A 35 3.80 8.95 -13.83
N SER A 36 3.92 8.95 -12.51
CA SER A 36 4.53 10.06 -11.78
C SER A 36 6.05 9.92 -11.75
N VAL A 37 6.74 10.99 -12.11
CA VAL A 37 8.19 11.15 -11.89
C VAL A 37 8.41 11.46 -10.42
N GLU A 38 9.38 10.78 -9.78
CA GLU A 38 9.78 10.99 -8.37
C GLU A 38 8.66 10.82 -7.33
N GLN A 39 7.57 10.11 -7.65
CA GLN A 39 6.39 9.97 -6.77
C GLN A 39 5.77 11.33 -6.37
N SER A 40 5.93 12.33 -7.22
CA SER A 40 5.42 13.68 -7.04
C SER A 40 3.88 13.77 -6.91
N LEU A 41 3.15 12.73 -7.32
CA LEU A 41 1.69 12.66 -7.25
C LEU A 41 1.20 11.40 -6.50
N PRO A 42 0.24 11.52 -5.56
CA PRO A 42 -0.40 10.37 -4.93
C PRO A 42 -1.03 9.40 -5.94
N LYS A 43 -0.98 8.10 -5.65
CA LYS A 43 -1.54 7.03 -6.52
C LYS A 43 -3.02 7.24 -6.87
N ARG A 44 -3.79 7.85 -5.97
CA ARG A 44 -5.23 8.11 -6.16
C ARG A 44 -5.45 9.15 -7.26
N GLU A 45 -4.68 10.23 -7.24
CA GLU A 45 -4.77 11.31 -8.24
C GLU A 45 -4.31 10.82 -9.62
N LEU A 46 -3.22 10.05 -9.70
CA LEU A 46 -2.77 9.45 -10.96
C LEU A 46 -3.82 8.54 -11.60
N LYS A 47 -4.54 7.79 -10.76
CA LYS A 47 -5.66 6.96 -11.22
C LYS A 47 -6.78 7.84 -11.79
N THR A 48 -7.20 8.87 -11.05
CA THR A 48 -8.24 9.80 -11.51
C THR A 48 -7.88 10.46 -12.84
N LEU A 49 -6.66 10.97 -12.99
CA LEU A 49 -6.19 11.59 -14.23
C LEU A 49 -6.18 10.59 -15.41
N SER A 50 -5.75 9.36 -15.16
CA SER A 50 -5.76 8.31 -16.19
C SER A 50 -7.18 7.94 -16.61
N GLU A 51 -8.14 7.91 -15.67
CA GLU A 51 -9.56 7.67 -15.95
C GLU A 51 -10.22 8.83 -16.71
N GLN A 52 -9.88 10.08 -16.37
CA GLN A 52 -10.35 11.26 -17.09
C GLN A 52 -9.83 11.28 -18.54
N LEU A 53 -8.58 10.88 -18.76
CA LEU A 53 -8.02 10.74 -20.11
C LEU A 53 -8.80 9.70 -20.93
N VAL A 54 -9.06 8.53 -20.34
CA VAL A 54 -9.88 7.47 -20.97
C VAL A 54 -11.27 8.00 -21.33
N SER A 55 -11.96 8.62 -20.38
CA SER A 55 -13.28 9.22 -20.57
C SER A 55 -13.26 10.22 -21.73
N ARG A 56 -12.23 11.07 -21.79
CA ARG A 56 -12.13 12.07 -22.85
C ARG A 56 -11.88 11.47 -24.23
N MET A 57 -11.07 10.41 -24.31
CA MET A 57 -10.87 9.67 -25.55
C MET A 57 -12.16 8.99 -26.02
N GLU A 58 -12.97 8.43 -25.12
CA GLU A 58 -14.27 7.83 -25.45
C GLU A 58 -15.26 8.88 -25.97
N LEU A 59 -15.39 10.01 -25.26
CA LEU A 59 -16.28 11.12 -25.65
C LEU A 59 -15.91 11.73 -27.00
N SER A 60 -14.66 11.63 -27.44
CA SER A 60 -14.26 12.09 -28.78
C SER A 60 -14.97 11.33 -29.90
N ASN A 61 -15.47 10.12 -29.63
CA ASN A 61 -16.11 9.21 -30.58
C ASN A 61 -15.28 8.87 -31.83
N LYS A 62 -13.98 9.20 -31.83
CA LYS A 62 -13.04 8.95 -32.94
C LYS A 62 -12.31 7.60 -32.84
N PHE A 63 -12.26 7.04 -31.64
CA PHE A 63 -11.47 5.85 -31.31
C PHE A 63 -12.34 4.77 -30.66
N GLN A 64 -11.94 3.52 -30.83
CA GLN A 64 -12.42 2.42 -29.98
C GLN A 64 -11.43 2.23 -28.83
N VAL A 65 -11.75 2.74 -27.64
CA VAL A 65 -10.84 2.64 -26.48
C VAL A 65 -10.87 1.23 -25.91
N LEU A 66 -9.69 0.61 -25.77
CA LEU A 66 -9.54 -0.73 -25.20
C LEU A 66 -9.75 -0.69 -23.68
N LYS A 67 -10.82 -1.34 -23.21
CA LYS A 67 -11.23 -1.37 -21.79
C LYS A 67 -10.63 -2.51 -20.97
N LYS A 68 -9.74 -3.32 -21.56
CA LYS A 68 -9.14 -4.49 -20.91
C LYS A 68 -7.74 -4.16 -20.40
N GLN A 69 -7.37 -4.74 -19.26
CA GLN A 69 -5.99 -4.73 -18.77
C GLN A 69 -5.04 -5.27 -19.84
N PRO A 70 -3.86 -4.65 -20.03
CA PRO A 70 -3.22 -3.62 -19.20
C PRO A 70 -3.60 -2.16 -19.54
N TYR A 71 -4.63 -1.95 -20.37
CA TYR A 71 -5.17 -0.63 -20.72
C TYR A 71 -6.36 -0.23 -19.85
N ALA A 72 -6.99 0.89 -20.24
CA ALA A 72 -8.10 1.57 -19.58
C ALA A 72 -7.70 2.50 -18.42
N GLY A 73 -6.46 2.97 -18.37
CA GLY A 73 -5.99 3.92 -17.35
C GLY A 73 -6.00 3.40 -15.90
N ALA A 74 -6.55 2.21 -15.66
CA ALA A 74 -6.54 1.55 -14.38
C ALA A 74 -5.11 1.15 -14.01
N PRO A 75 -4.65 1.43 -12.78
CA PRO A 75 -3.35 0.96 -12.32
C PRO A 75 -3.22 -0.54 -12.58
N LEU A 76 -2.09 -0.96 -13.13
CA LEU A 76 -1.75 -2.39 -13.18
C LEU A 76 -2.01 -2.98 -11.80
N PRO A 77 -2.64 -4.17 -11.70
CA PRO A 77 -2.99 -4.74 -10.42
C PRO A 77 -1.76 -4.68 -9.54
N ALA A 78 -1.86 -3.89 -8.46
CA ALA A 78 -0.91 -4.03 -7.38
C ALA A 78 -0.89 -5.52 -7.05
N GLN A 79 0.25 -6.05 -6.60
CA GLN A 79 0.17 -7.26 -5.79
C GLN A 79 -0.72 -6.86 -4.62
N SER A 80 -2.03 -7.11 -4.76
CA SER A 80 -3.02 -6.61 -3.83
C SER A 80 -2.63 -7.23 -2.51
N GLY A 81 -2.44 -6.39 -1.49
CA GLY A 81 -2.35 -6.86 -0.12
C GLY A 81 -3.44 -7.90 0.09
N PRO A 82 -3.11 -9.01 0.75
CA PRO A 82 -3.98 -10.16 0.77
C PRO A 82 -5.43 -9.80 1.14
N LYS A 83 -6.40 -10.49 0.54
CA LYS A 83 -7.84 -10.29 0.74
C LYS A 83 -8.26 -10.21 2.22
N TRP A 84 -7.49 -10.77 3.15
CA TRP A 84 -7.74 -10.71 4.58
C TRP A 84 -7.18 -9.48 5.31
N ASP A 85 -6.47 -8.55 4.67
CA ASP A 85 -6.16 -7.27 5.33
C ASP A 85 -7.46 -6.52 5.68
N ALA A 86 -8.44 -6.53 4.77
CA ALA A 86 -9.78 -5.99 5.02
C ALA A 86 -10.52 -6.75 6.14
N GLU A 87 -10.39 -8.07 6.20
CA GLU A 87 -11.00 -8.91 7.24
C GLU A 87 -10.34 -8.67 8.61
N ARG A 88 -9.01 -8.62 8.66
CA ARG A 88 -8.24 -8.25 9.84
C ARG A 88 -8.71 -6.89 10.36
N ASP A 89 -8.70 -5.88 9.49
CA ASP A 89 -9.03 -4.52 9.89
C ASP A 89 -10.48 -4.42 10.36
N LYS A 90 -11.41 -5.16 9.72
CA LYS A 90 -12.80 -5.29 10.17
C LYS A 90 -12.87 -5.92 11.55
N GLN A 91 -12.24 -7.07 11.78
CA GLN A 91 -12.28 -7.76 13.07
C GLN A 91 -11.64 -6.93 14.19
N LEU A 92 -10.50 -6.28 13.94
CA LEU A 92 -9.83 -5.43 14.93
C LEU A 92 -10.64 -4.16 15.23
N ARG A 93 -11.30 -3.56 14.24
CA ARG A 93 -12.25 -2.46 14.46
C ARG A 93 -13.43 -2.91 15.31
N GLU A 94 -14.05 -4.05 14.99
CA GLU A 94 -15.15 -4.60 15.79
C GLU A 94 -14.74 -4.86 17.24
N LEU A 95 -13.57 -5.46 17.48
CA LEU A 95 -13.05 -5.69 18.83
C LEU A 95 -12.79 -4.39 19.58
N SER A 96 -12.22 -3.40 18.90
CA SER A 96 -11.99 -2.07 19.46
C SER A 96 -13.31 -1.41 19.85
N GLN A 97 -14.35 -1.56 19.03
CA GLN A 97 -15.69 -1.04 19.35
C GLN A 97 -16.30 -1.73 20.57
N HIS A 98 -16.17 -3.06 20.70
CA HIS A 98 -16.65 -3.78 21.90
C HIS A 98 -15.94 -3.26 23.16
N LEU A 99 -14.63 -3.08 23.09
CA LEU A 99 -13.84 -2.54 24.19
C LEU A 99 -14.25 -1.11 24.56
N GLN A 100 -14.48 -0.23 23.57
CA GLN A 100 -14.92 1.14 23.80
C GLN A 100 -16.33 1.20 24.42
N ASN A 101 -17.27 0.40 23.90
CA ASN A 101 -18.63 0.32 24.42
C ASN A 101 -18.64 -0.17 25.87
N ALA A 102 -17.87 -1.23 26.16
CA ALA A 102 -17.70 -1.71 27.52
C ALA A 102 -17.06 -0.65 28.43
N ALA A 103 -16.00 0.02 27.98
CA ALA A 103 -15.36 1.09 28.75
C ALA A 103 -16.30 2.25 29.04
N LYS A 104 -17.21 2.60 28.12
CA LYS A 104 -18.26 3.60 28.36
C LYS A 104 -19.23 3.15 29.46
N ALA A 105 -19.69 1.90 29.42
CA ALA A 105 -20.55 1.35 30.48
C ALA A 105 -19.84 1.30 31.84
N MET A 106 -18.56 0.92 31.86
CA MET A 106 -17.72 0.92 33.08
C MET A 106 -17.59 2.32 33.69
N LYS A 107 -17.36 3.35 32.86
CA LYS A 107 -17.28 4.74 33.32
C LYS A 107 -18.60 5.25 33.92
N ALA A 108 -19.73 4.74 33.43
CA ALA A 108 -21.06 5.08 33.93
C ALA A 108 -21.47 4.26 35.18
N GLY A 109 -20.58 3.42 35.73
CA GLY A 109 -20.90 2.53 36.86
C GLY A 109 -21.83 1.36 36.49
N ALA A 110 -22.18 1.20 35.20
CA ALA A 110 -23.09 0.17 34.72
C ALA A 110 -22.36 -1.17 34.48
N PHE A 111 -21.77 -1.74 35.55
CA PHE A 111 -20.91 -2.93 35.47
C PHE A 111 -21.64 -4.17 34.93
N GLU A 112 -22.89 -4.38 35.34
CA GLU A 112 -23.73 -5.50 34.87
C GLU A 112 -23.96 -5.45 33.35
N LYS A 113 -24.13 -4.25 32.79
CA LYS A 113 -24.28 -4.04 31.34
C LYS A 113 -22.97 -4.21 30.59
N ALA A 114 -21.83 -3.94 31.24
CA ALA A 114 -20.51 -4.10 30.63
C ALA A 114 -20.11 -5.57 30.44
N ILE A 115 -20.46 -6.45 31.38
CA ILE A 115 -20.09 -7.88 31.36
C ILE A 115 -20.52 -8.62 30.08
N PRO A 116 -21.78 -8.57 29.59
CA PRO A 116 -22.17 -9.28 28.37
C PRO A 116 -21.45 -8.74 27.13
N ILE A 117 -21.18 -7.43 27.08
CA ILE A 117 -20.39 -6.80 26.00
C ILE A 117 -18.96 -7.35 26.01
N LEU A 118 -18.33 -7.40 27.18
CA LEU A 118 -16.97 -7.92 27.36
C LEU A 118 -16.89 -9.41 27.07
N LYS A 119 -17.83 -10.22 27.54
CA LYS A 119 -17.92 -11.66 27.25
C LYS A 119 -17.96 -11.92 25.74
N LYS A 120 -18.82 -11.18 25.02
CA LYS A 120 -18.92 -11.26 23.55
C LYS A 120 -17.62 -10.80 22.87
N GLY A 121 -17.03 -9.71 23.36
CA GLY A 121 -15.76 -9.17 22.88
C GLY A 121 -14.59 -10.15 23.06
N ILE A 122 -14.49 -10.80 24.22
CA ILE A 122 -13.47 -11.83 24.52
C ILE A 122 -13.65 -13.03 23.59
N LYS A 123 -14.87 -13.54 23.41
CA LYS A 123 -15.14 -14.64 22.46
C LYS A 123 -14.69 -14.29 21.05
N LYS A 124 -15.00 -13.09 20.56
CA LYS A 124 -14.52 -12.59 19.26
C LYS A 124 -12.99 -12.43 19.24
N GLY A 125 -12.40 -11.96 20.34
CA GLY A 125 -10.96 -11.74 20.45
C GLY A 125 -10.16 -13.03 20.37
N VAL A 126 -10.67 -14.10 20.99
CA VAL A 126 -10.08 -15.45 20.86
C VAL A 126 -10.17 -15.95 19.42
N ALA A 127 -11.29 -15.74 18.72
CA ALA A 127 -11.43 -16.11 17.30
C ALA A 127 -10.50 -15.31 16.36
N ALA A 128 -10.19 -14.07 16.76
CA ALA A 128 -9.32 -13.14 16.06
C ALA A 128 -7.83 -13.28 16.44
N ILE A 129 -7.45 -14.26 17.27
CA ILE A 129 -6.11 -14.33 17.87
C ILE A 129 -4.99 -14.39 16.82
N ARG A 130 -5.27 -14.90 15.62
CA ARG A 130 -4.33 -14.93 14.49
C ARG A 130 -3.84 -13.55 14.05
N TRP A 131 -4.57 -12.49 14.38
CA TRP A 131 -4.24 -11.13 13.97
C TRP A 131 -3.33 -10.43 14.97
N GLU A 132 -2.35 -9.70 14.46
CA GLU A 132 -1.51 -8.83 15.26
C GLU A 132 -2.37 -7.76 15.99
N GLY A 133 -2.04 -7.50 17.25
CA GLY A 133 -2.79 -6.56 18.10
C GLY A 133 -4.04 -7.14 18.77
N SER A 134 -4.60 -8.26 18.29
CA SER A 134 -5.78 -8.90 18.89
C SER A 134 -5.55 -9.27 20.36
N PHE A 135 -4.38 -9.81 20.68
CA PHE A 135 -4.00 -10.19 22.05
C PHE A 135 -4.02 -9.00 23.03
N LYS A 136 -3.55 -7.81 22.61
CA LYS A 136 -3.57 -6.61 23.44
C LYS A 136 -5.00 -6.18 23.77
N LEU A 137 -5.91 -6.24 22.78
CA LEU A 137 -7.33 -5.95 22.98
C LEU A 137 -7.98 -6.98 23.90
N LEU A 138 -7.69 -8.27 23.70
CA LEU A 138 -8.17 -9.36 24.53
C LEU A 138 -7.75 -9.19 26.00
N ALA A 139 -6.47 -8.89 26.26
CA ALA A 139 -5.96 -8.64 27.60
C ALA A 139 -6.66 -7.45 28.29
N ARG A 140 -6.94 -6.37 27.56
CA ARG A 140 -7.71 -5.23 28.09
C ARG A 140 -9.16 -5.60 28.42
N MET A 141 -9.83 -6.37 27.57
CA MET A 141 -11.19 -6.82 27.85
C MET A 141 -11.25 -7.73 29.07
N CYS A 142 -10.29 -8.65 29.23
CA CYS A 142 -10.19 -9.48 30.45
C CYS A 142 -9.94 -8.62 31.70
N GLY A 143 -9.08 -7.59 31.60
CA GLY A 143 -8.82 -6.64 32.70
C GLY A 143 -10.06 -5.84 33.11
N LEU A 144 -10.81 -5.30 32.14
CA LEU A 144 -12.07 -4.60 32.41
C LEU A 144 -13.13 -5.54 33.00
N MET A 145 -13.24 -6.77 32.48
CA MET A 145 -14.24 -7.73 32.95
C MET A 145 -13.93 -8.20 34.38
N SER A 146 -12.64 -8.39 34.69
CA SER A 146 -12.19 -8.65 36.06
C SER A 146 -12.58 -7.51 36.99
N LEU A 147 -12.30 -6.27 36.60
CA LEU A 147 -12.69 -5.09 37.38
C LEU A 147 -14.22 -5.04 37.58
N ALA A 148 -15.01 -5.29 36.55
CA ALA A 148 -16.47 -5.28 36.61
C ALA A 148 -17.00 -6.29 37.64
N TYR A 149 -16.51 -7.53 37.59
CA TYR A 149 -16.91 -8.56 38.55
C TYR A 149 -16.55 -8.19 39.99
N LEU A 150 -15.35 -7.64 40.21
CA LEU A 150 -14.92 -7.20 41.54
C LEU A 150 -15.77 -6.05 42.08
N GLN A 151 -16.20 -5.11 41.23
CA GLN A 151 -17.11 -4.03 41.65
C GLN A 151 -18.51 -4.54 42.01
N LEU A 152 -18.95 -5.65 41.42
CA LEU A 152 -20.21 -6.31 41.74
C LEU A 152 -20.12 -7.30 42.92
N GLY A 153 -18.95 -7.40 43.58
CA GLY A 153 -18.73 -8.34 44.67
C GLY A 153 -18.54 -9.80 44.23
N GLN A 154 -18.53 -10.09 42.92
CA GLN A 154 -18.27 -11.42 42.36
C GLN A 154 -16.76 -11.71 42.34
N ASN A 155 -16.19 -11.87 43.54
CA ASN A 155 -14.75 -11.97 43.74
C ASN A 155 -14.10 -13.13 42.98
N ASP A 156 -14.72 -14.31 42.98
CA ASP A 156 -14.14 -15.50 42.35
C ASP A 156 -14.00 -15.34 40.83
N ALA A 157 -15.04 -14.82 40.17
CA ALA A 157 -15.02 -14.54 38.74
C ALA A 157 -13.98 -13.46 38.38
N GLY A 158 -13.88 -12.42 39.21
CA GLY A 158 -12.89 -11.36 39.08
C GLY A 158 -11.45 -11.87 39.20
N GLU A 159 -11.17 -12.65 40.24
CA GLU A 159 -9.85 -13.24 40.51
C GLU A 159 -9.44 -14.28 39.48
N PHE A 160 -10.39 -15.09 38.98
CA PHE A 160 -10.12 -16.04 37.90
C PHE A 160 -9.56 -15.35 36.65
N LEU A 161 -10.10 -14.19 36.28
CA LEU A 161 -9.61 -13.41 35.15
C LEU A 161 -8.24 -12.76 35.43
N LEU A 162 -7.97 -12.33 36.66
CA LEU A 162 -6.64 -11.85 37.06
C LEU A 162 -5.60 -12.96 36.97
N LYS A 163 -5.94 -14.17 37.44
CA LYS A 163 -5.08 -15.35 37.30
C LYS A 163 -4.81 -15.67 35.83
N THR A 164 -5.85 -15.63 34.99
CA THR A 164 -5.70 -15.79 33.54
C THR A 164 -4.75 -14.74 32.95
N LEU A 165 -4.90 -13.47 33.30
CA LEU A 165 -3.99 -12.41 32.84
C LEU A 165 -2.56 -12.58 33.36
N ALA A 166 -2.40 -13.07 34.58
CA ALA A 166 -1.09 -13.33 35.18
C ALA A 166 -0.38 -14.55 34.57
N ILE A 167 -1.13 -15.52 34.02
CA ILE A 167 -0.60 -16.62 33.18
C ILE A 167 -0.06 -16.04 31.87
N LEU A 168 -0.88 -15.23 31.19
CA LEU A 168 -0.56 -14.66 29.87
C LEU A 168 0.53 -13.58 29.90
N ARG A 169 0.72 -12.89 31.03
CA ARG A 169 1.71 -11.81 31.24
C ARG A 169 1.78 -10.80 30.08
N PRO A 170 0.66 -10.13 29.75
CA PRO A 170 0.62 -9.17 28.65
C PRO A 170 1.63 -8.03 28.86
N ASN A 171 2.29 -7.62 27.78
CA ASN A 171 3.22 -6.50 27.78
C ASN A 171 2.84 -5.49 26.68
N PRO A 172 2.52 -4.22 27.01
CA PRO A 172 2.38 -3.68 28.36
C PRO A 172 1.16 -4.25 29.10
N LEU A 173 1.18 -4.19 30.43
CA LEU A 173 0.05 -4.59 31.27
C LEU A 173 -1.15 -3.68 31.00
N PRO A 174 -2.40 -4.20 30.94
CA PRO A 174 -3.59 -3.40 30.76
C PRO A 174 -3.70 -2.26 31.80
N PRO A 175 -4.10 -1.03 31.39
CA PRO A 175 -4.22 0.10 32.31
C PRO A 175 -5.19 -0.16 33.46
N GLU A 176 -6.21 -1.01 33.23
CA GLU A 176 -7.17 -1.44 34.24
C GLU A 176 -6.51 -2.16 35.42
N ILE A 177 -5.36 -2.78 35.18
CA ILE A 177 -4.57 -3.47 36.20
C ILE A 177 -3.44 -2.56 36.69
N SER A 178 -2.68 -1.96 35.78
CA SER A 178 -1.48 -1.20 36.14
C SER A 178 -1.78 0.11 36.87
N LYS A 179 -2.89 0.79 36.55
CA LYS A 179 -3.25 2.08 37.15
C LYS A 179 -4.15 1.97 38.38
N ASN A 180 -4.76 0.82 38.64
CA ASN A 180 -5.63 0.61 39.79
C ASN A 180 -4.85 -0.12 40.90
N ARG A 181 -4.68 0.52 42.07
CA ARG A 181 -3.88 0.00 43.19
C ARG A 181 -4.36 -1.38 43.68
N ILE A 182 -5.68 -1.56 43.81
CA ILE A 182 -6.28 -2.81 44.28
C ILE A 182 -6.07 -3.92 43.25
N MET A 183 -6.34 -3.61 41.97
CA MET A 183 -6.14 -4.56 40.87
C MET A 183 -4.67 -4.97 40.74
N SER A 184 -3.75 -4.01 40.83
CA SER A 184 -2.31 -4.26 40.78
C SER A 184 -1.86 -5.17 41.93
N PHE A 185 -2.37 -4.94 43.14
CA PHE A 185 -2.08 -5.80 44.30
C PHE A 185 -2.58 -7.24 44.08
N ARG A 186 -3.85 -7.41 43.68
CA ARG A 186 -4.45 -8.72 43.41
C ARG A 186 -3.73 -9.45 42.27
N TYR A 187 -3.41 -8.75 41.19
CA TYR A 187 -2.61 -9.29 40.09
C TYR A 187 -1.21 -9.74 40.54
N LYS A 188 -0.52 -8.97 41.38
CA LYS A 188 0.78 -9.37 41.95
C LYS A 188 0.66 -10.60 42.84
N ARG A 189 -0.44 -10.75 43.59
CA ARG A 189 -0.73 -11.98 44.34
C ARG A 189 -0.89 -13.17 43.39
N ALA A 190 -1.74 -13.05 42.37
CA ALA A 190 -1.90 -14.11 41.36
C ALA A 190 -0.57 -14.48 40.68
N LEU A 191 0.31 -13.50 40.42
CA LEU A 191 1.66 -13.76 39.89
C LEU A 191 2.52 -14.61 40.84
N ARG A 192 2.42 -14.41 42.16
CA ARG A 192 3.14 -15.23 43.15
C ARG A 192 2.62 -16.67 43.12
N ASP A 193 1.31 -16.85 43.09
CA ASP A 193 0.67 -18.16 43.05
C ASP A 193 1.06 -18.93 41.78
N ILE A 194 1.11 -18.24 40.64
CA ILE A 194 1.54 -18.83 39.35
C ILE A 194 3.02 -19.15 39.33
N LYS A 195 3.87 -18.36 40.01
CA LYS A 195 5.31 -18.65 40.07
C LYS A 195 5.59 -19.97 40.78
N ALA A 196 4.81 -20.30 41.81
CA ALA A 196 4.90 -21.55 42.57
C ALA A 196 4.13 -22.72 41.93
N GLY A 197 3.34 -22.47 40.88
CA GLY A 197 2.53 -23.49 40.21
C GLY A 197 3.31 -24.36 39.22
N GLU A 198 2.67 -25.46 38.80
CA GLU A 198 3.18 -26.37 37.79
C GLU A 198 3.44 -25.68 36.45
N ARG A 199 4.40 -26.24 35.70
CA ARG A 199 4.80 -25.73 34.39
C ARG A 199 4.84 -26.83 33.35
N GLY A 200 4.57 -26.43 32.12
CA GLY A 200 4.75 -27.24 30.94
C GLY A 200 5.66 -26.56 29.92
N SER A 201 5.85 -27.25 28.81
CA SER A 201 6.52 -26.74 27.61
C SER A 201 5.66 -27.01 26.39
N LEU A 202 5.85 -26.21 25.35
CA LEU A 202 5.21 -26.41 24.04
C LEU A 202 6.27 -26.50 22.95
N GLN A 203 6.40 -27.67 22.36
CA GLN A 203 7.18 -27.90 21.16
C GLN A 203 6.34 -27.56 19.93
N ILE A 204 6.88 -26.71 19.06
CA ILE A 204 6.22 -26.20 17.86
C ILE A 204 7.05 -26.66 16.67
N ILE A 205 6.45 -27.53 15.86
CA ILE A 205 7.06 -28.13 14.67
C ILE A 205 6.26 -27.78 13.42
N GLY A 206 6.81 -28.10 12.24
CA GLY A 206 6.14 -27.90 10.96
C GLY A 206 6.99 -27.06 10.01
N MET A 207 6.34 -26.11 9.31
CA MET A 207 7.00 -25.28 8.29
C MET A 207 8.11 -24.42 8.90
N SER A 208 9.33 -24.52 8.35
CA SER A 208 10.50 -23.74 8.79
C SER A 208 10.39 -22.25 8.43
N ASN A 209 11.20 -21.41 9.08
CA ASN A 209 11.27 -19.95 8.85
C ASN A 209 9.92 -19.23 9.07
N VAL A 210 9.13 -19.71 10.03
CA VAL A 210 7.87 -19.09 10.47
C VAL A 210 8.09 -18.50 11.85
N ASP A 211 7.84 -17.19 12.02
CA ASP A 211 7.98 -16.53 13.32
C ASP A 211 6.88 -16.98 14.28
N VAL A 212 7.26 -17.30 15.50
CA VAL A 212 6.40 -17.78 16.59
C VAL A 212 6.23 -16.70 17.64
N TYR A 213 4.99 -16.50 18.07
CA TYR A 213 4.61 -15.60 19.16
C TYR A 213 3.75 -16.36 20.16
N MET A 214 4.13 -16.32 21.43
CA MET A 214 3.36 -16.86 22.55
C MET A 214 2.91 -15.71 23.43
N ASP A 215 1.59 -15.58 23.65
CA ASP A 215 0.99 -14.53 24.48
C ASP A 215 1.48 -13.12 24.09
N GLY A 216 1.57 -12.89 22.78
CA GLY A 216 2.05 -11.63 22.20
C GLY A 216 3.57 -11.40 22.24
N LYS A 217 4.37 -12.34 22.75
CA LYS A 217 5.84 -12.25 22.81
C LYS A 217 6.50 -13.17 21.79
N LYS A 218 7.48 -12.65 21.03
CA LYS A 218 8.24 -13.44 20.06
C LYS A 218 9.06 -14.53 20.78
N GLN A 219 8.97 -15.77 20.29
CA GLN A 219 9.67 -16.94 20.85
C GLN A 219 10.74 -17.52 19.90
N GLY A 220 10.91 -16.94 18.71
CA GLY A 220 11.83 -17.42 17.68
C GLY A 220 11.10 -17.87 16.42
N GLN A 221 11.63 -18.90 15.76
CA GLN A 221 11.08 -19.47 14.52
C GLN A 221 10.93 -20.99 14.64
N ILE A 222 10.02 -21.58 13.86
CA ILE A 222 9.84 -23.04 13.81
C ILE A 222 11.06 -23.72 13.16
N PRO A 223 11.56 -24.85 13.72
CA PRO A 223 11.12 -25.52 14.95
C PRO A 223 11.61 -24.81 16.21
N THR A 224 10.77 -24.74 17.25
CA THR A 224 11.12 -24.13 18.54
C THR A 224 10.39 -24.79 19.71
N VAL A 225 10.95 -24.68 20.90
CA VAL A 225 10.35 -25.12 22.16
C VAL A 225 10.15 -23.91 23.06
N VAL A 226 8.91 -23.65 23.45
CA VAL A 226 8.58 -22.64 24.46
C VAL A 226 8.51 -23.33 25.82
N ALA A 227 9.57 -23.21 26.59
CA ALA A 227 9.69 -23.84 27.91
C ALA A 227 9.07 -22.99 29.03
N ASN A 228 8.90 -23.61 30.21
CA ASN A 228 8.55 -22.93 31.46
C ASN A 228 7.24 -22.13 31.42
N LEU A 229 6.27 -22.59 30.62
CA LEU A 229 4.93 -22.00 30.54
C LEU A 229 4.11 -22.43 31.76
N PRO A 230 3.47 -21.51 32.48
CA PRO A 230 2.50 -21.88 33.51
C PRO A 230 1.40 -22.80 32.97
N VAL A 231 0.90 -23.73 33.78
CA VAL A 231 -0.29 -24.50 33.40
C VAL A 231 -1.48 -23.55 33.23
N GLY A 232 -2.17 -23.65 32.08
CA GLY A 232 -3.24 -22.72 31.73
C GLY A 232 -3.53 -22.60 30.24
N ILE A 233 -4.38 -21.64 29.88
CA ILE A 233 -4.64 -21.28 28.48
C ILE A 233 -3.62 -20.25 28.03
N HIS A 234 -2.99 -20.53 26.89
CA HIS A 234 -2.04 -19.67 26.20
C HIS A 234 -2.49 -19.40 24.77
N TYR A 235 -2.00 -18.32 24.17
CA TYR A 235 -2.34 -17.93 22.81
C TYR A 235 -1.12 -17.99 21.90
N LEU A 236 -1.13 -18.98 21.01
CA LEU A 236 -0.11 -19.14 19.98
C LEU A 236 -0.51 -18.35 18.73
N GLN A 237 0.43 -17.57 18.22
CA GLN A 237 0.36 -16.86 16.94
C GLN A 237 1.60 -17.20 16.12
N VAL A 238 1.40 -17.49 14.84
CA VAL A 238 2.50 -17.77 13.91
C VAL A 238 2.30 -17.00 12.62
N ARG A 239 3.38 -16.43 12.09
CA ARG A 239 3.34 -15.59 10.91
C ARG A 239 4.58 -15.75 10.04
N ARG A 240 4.38 -15.67 8.73
CA ARG A 240 5.43 -15.67 7.72
C ARG A 240 5.00 -14.78 6.56
N LYS A 241 5.94 -14.01 6.01
CA LYS A 241 5.68 -13.19 4.81
C LYS A 241 5.18 -14.09 3.67
N GLY A 242 4.18 -13.64 2.93
CA GLY A 242 3.61 -14.42 1.84
C GLY A 242 2.74 -15.61 2.29
N HIS A 243 2.27 -15.63 3.55
CA HIS A 243 1.30 -16.61 4.05
C HIS A 243 0.16 -15.96 4.85
N ILE A 244 -0.98 -16.66 4.96
CA ILE A 244 -2.09 -16.29 5.87
C ILE A 244 -1.62 -16.50 7.31
N PRO A 245 -1.73 -15.51 8.22
CA PRO A 245 -1.34 -15.70 9.61
C PRO A 245 -2.29 -16.68 10.30
N TRP A 246 -1.74 -17.46 11.23
CA TRP A 246 -2.48 -18.46 11.97
C TRP A 246 -2.34 -18.22 13.47
N GLY A 247 -3.37 -18.57 14.23
CA GLY A 247 -3.32 -18.49 15.68
C GLY A 247 -4.37 -19.38 16.33
N ARG A 248 -4.08 -19.82 17.55
CA ARG A 248 -4.90 -20.77 18.30
C ARG A 248 -4.70 -20.59 19.80
N ALA A 249 -5.78 -20.78 20.56
CA ALA A 249 -5.69 -20.96 22.02
C ALA A 249 -5.24 -22.41 22.33
N ILE A 250 -4.24 -22.56 23.18
CA ILE A 250 -3.66 -23.86 23.55
C ILE A 250 -3.73 -24.01 25.06
N ARG A 251 -4.20 -25.16 25.53
CA ARG A 251 -4.18 -25.49 26.96
C ARG A 251 -2.89 -26.23 27.29
N ILE A 252 -2.03 -25.60 28.08
CA ILE A 252 -0.79 -26.19 28.60
C ILE A 252 -1.10 -26.91 29.91
N LYS A 253 -0.65 -28.16 30.01
CA LYS A 253 -0.59 -28.96 31.24
C LYS A 253 0.87 -29.21 31.61
N ALA A 254 1.14 -29.79 32.78
CA ALA A 254 2.48 -30.26 33.12
C ALA A 254 3.05 -31.17 32.02
N GLY A 255 4.38 -31.12 31.82
CA GLY A 255 5.08 -31.85 30.77
C GLY A 255 5.14 -31.14 29.41
N THR A 256 5.55 -31.89 28.38
CA THR A 256 5.79 -31.37 27.03
C THR A 256 4.60 -31.64 26.11
N HIS A 257 4.06 -30.58 25.52
CA HIS A 257 3.00 -30.64 24.52
C HIS A 257 3.57 -30.36 23.13
N GLN A 258 2.99 -30.95 22.09
CA GLN A 258 3.42 -30.71 20.71
C GLN A 258 2.29 -30.11 19.87
N VAL A 259 2.63 -29.13 19.02
CA VAL A 259 1.75 -28.61 17.97
C VAL A 259 2.47 -28.57 16.64
N SER A 260 1.83 -29.09 15.60
CA SER A 260 2.29 -28.96 14.21
C SER A 260 1.58 -27.79 13.54
N VAL A 261 2.36 -26.93 12.87
CA VAL A 261 1.90 -25.72 12.18
C VAL A 261 2.19 -25.82 10.70
N SER A 262 1.15 -25.61 9.89
CA SER A 262 1.24 -25.42 8.45
C SER A 262 0.47 -24.17 8.06
N LEU A 263 1.10 -23.28 7.30
CA LEU A 263 0.50 -22.02 6.85
C LEU A 263 0.07 -22.14 5.39
N GLN A 264 -1.07 -21.53 5.07
CA GLN A 264 -1.53 -21.42 3.70
C GLN A 264 -0.82 -20.24 3.00
N PRO A 265 -0.22 -20.44 1.82
CA PRO A 265 0.38 -19.35 1.07
C PRO A 265 -0.70 -18.36 0.63
N ILE A 266 -0.31 -17.09 0.48
CA ILE A 266 -1.22 -16.11 -0.12
C ILE A 266 -1.42 -16.46 -1.58
N PRO A 267 -2.66 -16.63 -2.05
CA PRO A 267 -2.91 -16.76 -3.47
C PRO A 267 -2.37 -15.52 -4.17
N GLN A 268 -1.24 -15.67 -4.87
CA GLN A 268 -0.76 -14.61 -5.72
C GLN A 268 -1.66 -14.59 -6.96
N PRO A 269 -2.12 -13.41 -7.40
CA PRO A 269 -2.76 -13.33 -8.70
C PRO A 269 -1.79 -13.90 -9.73
N LYS A 270 -2.25 -14.83 -10.58
CA LYS A 270 -1.44 -15.35 -11.68
C LYS A 270 -1.10 -14.18 -12.60
N VAL A 271 0.13 -13.66 -12.48
CA VAL A 271 0.61 -12.58 -13.34
C VAL A 271 0.86 -13.17 -14.71
N THR A 272 0.02 -12.82 -15.67
CA THR A 272 0.19 -13.22 -17.08
C THR A 272 1.47 -12.61 -17.65
N HIS A 273 2.01 -13.20 -18.72
CA HIS A 273 3.19 -12.66 -19.41
C HIS A 273 2.99 -11.18 -19.80
N ILE A 274 1.81 -10.84 -20.33
CA ILE A 274 1.47 -9.47 -20.71
C ILE A 274 1.43 -8.50 -19.52
N GLN A 275 1.05 -8.95 -18.33
CA GLN A 275 1.14 -8.10 -17.13
C GLN A 275 2.60 -7.85 -16.71
N LYS A 276 3.52 -8.80 -16.94
CA LYS A 276 4.96 -8.58 -16.70
C LYS A 276 5.54 -7.56 -17.68
N VAL A 277 5.21 -7.69 -18.97
CA VAL A 277 5.61 -6.76 -20.02
C VAL A 277 5.08 -5.36 -19.72
N ALA A 278 3.79 -5.25 -19.36
CA ALA A 278 3.19 -3.99 -18.95
C ALA A 278 3.91 -3.37 -17.74
N GLN A 279 4.33 -4.18 -16.76
CA GLN A 279 5.08 -3.70 -15.60
C GLN A 279 6.49 -3.21 -15.97
N GLN A 280 7.17 -3.84 -16.93
CA GLN A 280 8.45 -3.36 -17.45
C GLN A 280 8.28 -2.05 -18.22
N LEU A 281 7.24 -1.96 -19.06
CA LEU A 281 6.89 -0.75 -19.80
C LEU A 281 6.60 0.42 -18.84
N LYS A 282 5.85 0.15 -17.76
CA LYS A 282 5.59 1.10 -16.68
C LYS A 282 6.89 1.68 -16.11
N THR A 283 7.85 0.81 -15.77
CA THR A 283 9.15 1.21 -15.24
C THR A 283 9.90 2.09 -16.23
N HIS A 284 9.90 1.75 -17.51
CA HIS A 284 10.55 2.57 -18.53
C HIS A 284 9.94 3.97 -18.64
N VAL A 285 8.61 4.08 -18.65
CA VAL A 285 7.90 5.38 -18.67
C VAL A 285 8.23 6.19 -17.41
N GLN A 286 8.26 5.54 -16.24
CA GLN A 286 8.58 6.20 -14.97
C GLN A 286 10.03 6.71 -14.91
N LEU A 287 10.97 5.99 -15.52
CA LEU A 287 12.39 6.35 -15.63
C LEU A 287 12.71 7.21 -16.86
N LEU A 288 11.70 7.71 -17.58
CA LEU A 288 11.87 8.52 -18.80
C LEU A 288 12.72 7.85 -19.90
N SER A 289 12.73 6.52 -19.95
CA SER A 289 13.57 5.72 -20.85
C SER A 289 12.80 5.17 -22.06
N VAL A 290 11.89 5.98 -22.60
CA VAL A 290 10.93 5.58 -23.64
C VAL A 290 11.51 5.47 -25.06
N SER A 291 12.73 5.98 -25.29
CA SER A 291 13.43 5.85 -26.58
C SER A 291 14.36 4.63 -26.65
N THR A 292 14.34 3.75 -25.63
CA THR A 292 15.25 2.60 -25.56
C THR A 292 14.74 1.42 -26.40
N PRO A 293 15.63 0.57 -26.97
CA PRO A 293 15.22 -0.65 -27.66
C PRO A 293 14.40 -1.59 -26.76
N SER A 294 14.74 -1.66 -25.46
CA SER A 294 13.99 -2.43 -24.47
C SER A 294 12.55 -1.93 -24.29
N PHE A 295 12.34 -0.61 -24.27
CA PHE A 295 11.00 -0.04 -24.27
C PHE A 295 10.25 -0.43 -25.54
N GLN A 296 10.87 -0.25 -26.71
CA GLN A 296 10.25 -0.55 -28.01
C GLN A 296 9.82 -2.02 -28.11
N ALA A 297 10.68 -2.96 -27.68
CA ALA A 297 10.37 -4.39 -27.66
C ALA A 297 9.16 -4.70 -26.76
N ASN A 298 9.16 -4.17 -25.53
CA ASN A 298 8.05 -4.35 -24.58
C ASN A 298 6.74 -3.72 -25.10
N ALA A 299 6.84 -2.55 -25.74
CA ALA A 299 5.70 -1.84 -26.30
C ALA A 299 5.09 -2.61 -27.47
N LYS A 300 5.94 -3.13 -28.38
CA LYS A 300 5.51 -3.97 -29.51
C LYS A 300 4.83 -5.25 -29.02
N GLU A 301 5.43 -5.96 -28.07
CA GLU A 301 4.85 -7.19 -27.53
C GLU A 301 3.49 -6.94 -26.87
N LEU A 302 3.37 -5.82 -26.14
CA LEU A 302 2.11 -5.40 -25.55
C LEU A 302 1.05 -5.13 -26.61
N CYS A 303 1.41 -4.40 -27.67
CA CYS A 303 0.53 -4.10 -28.80
C CYS A 303 0.06 -5.37 -29.53
N ASP A 304 0.98 -6.30 -29.82
CA ASP A 304 0.71 -7.55 -30.54
C ASP A 304 -0.35 -8.43 -29.82
N LYS A 305 -0.41 -8.37 -28.49
CA LYS A 305 -1.36 -9.16 -27.69
C LYS A 305 -2.68 -8.47 -27.40
N THR A 306 -2.78 -7.17 -27.66
CA THR A 306 -3.93 -6.37 -27.25
C THR A 306 -4.70 -5.74 -28.42
N ASP A 307 -4.20 -5.91 -29.65
CA ASP A 307 -4.83 -5.43 -30.89
C ASP A 307 -5.05 -3.90 -30.91
N ALA A 308 -4.16 -3.18 -30.24
CA ALA A 308 -4.13 -1.72 -30.25
C ALA A 308 -3.42 -1.21 -31.50
N ARG A 309 -3.96 -0.16 -32.14
CA ARG A 309 -3.24 0.57 -33.20
C ARG A 309 -2.28 1.61 -32.61
N TRP A 310 -2.70 2.27 -31.54
CA TRP A 310 -1.88 3.22 -30.79
C TRP A 310 -2.02 2.98 -29.30
N VAL A 311 -0.96 3.29 -28.55
CA VAL A 311 -1.02 3.42 -27.10
C VAL A 311 -0.70 4.84 -26.69
N VAL A 312 -1.57 5.43 -25.87
CA VAL A 312 -1.36 6.76 -25.28
C VAL A 312 -0.99 6.59 -23.81
N THR A 313 0.06 7.28 -23.39
CA THR A 313 0.53 7.37 -22.00
C THR A 313 1.20 8.72 -21.77
N GLY A 314 1.81 8.93 -20.62
CA GLY A 314 2.55 10.14 -20.32
C GLY A 314 3.18 10.10 -18.95
N HIS A 315 4.16 10.97 -18.75
CA HIS A 315 4.71 11.21 -17.43
C HIS A 315 4.16 12.50 -16.83
N ILE A 316 4.02 12.51 -15.51
CA ILE A 316 3.55 13.67 -14.75
C ILE A 316 4.64 14.06 -13.75
N LYS A 317 5.05 15.33 -13.78
CA LYS A 317 5.99 15.91 -12.84
C LYS A 317 5.36 17.13 -12.18
N LYS A 318 5.49 17.25 -10.85
CA LYS A 318 5.13 18.47 -10.12
C LYS A 318 6.22 19.53 -10.28
N ALA A 319 5.82 20.75 -10.63
CA ALA A 319 6.69 21.91 -10.71
C ALA A 319 6.04 23.07 -9.95
N ASN A 320 6.62 23.45 -8.80
CA ASN A 320 6.12 24.50 -7.90
C ASN A 320 4.60 24.40 -7.63
N SER A 321 3.79 25.16 -8.37
CA SER A 321 2.33 25.29 -8.25
C SER A 321 1.52 24.59 -9.35
N PHE A 322 2.15 23.90 -10.30
CA PHE A 322 1.49 23.24 -11.42
C PHE A 322 2.05 21.84 -11.68
N TYR A 323 1.35 21.07 -12.51
CA TYR A 323 1.81 19.78 -13.00
C TYR A 323 2.14 19.88 -14.48
N LEU A 324 3.24 19.25 -14.87
CA LEU A 324 3.62 19.07 -16.27
C LEU A 324 3.32 17.63 -16.65
N ILE A 325 2.43 17.47 -17.62
CA ILE A 325 2.18 16.20 -18.30
C ILE A 325 2.94 16.21 -19.60
N THR A 326 3.77 15.20 -19.81
CA THR A 326 4.46 15.01 -21.08
C THR A 326 3.84 13.81 -21.79
N PRO A 327 3.04 14.04 -22.84
CA PRO A 327 2.32 12.99 -23.54
C PRO A 327 3.28 12.10 -24.33
N ILE A 328 2.95 10.81 -24.40
CA ILE A 328 3.71 9.81 -25.12
C ILE A 328 2.72 9.00 -25.96
N LYS A 329 2.97 8.95 -27.26
CA LYS A 329 2.23 8.10 -28.20
C LYS A 329 3.14 6.99 -28.69
N VAL A 330 2.69 5.76 -28.56
CA VAL A 330 3.34 4.58 -29.13
C VAL A 330 2.60 4.18 -30.39
N ASP A 331 3.32 4.05 -31.51
CA ASP A 331 2.81 3.37 -32.70
C ASP A 331 2.98 1.86 -32.55
N CYS A 332 1.87 1.12 -32.62
CA CYS A 332 1.90 -0.32 -32.41
C CYS A 332 2.42 -1.12 -33.60
N THR A 333 2.66 -0.49 -34.76
CA THR A 333 3.25 -1.17 -35.91
C THR A 333 4.71 -1.54 -35.68
N ASP A 334 5.47 -0.64 -35.09
CA ASP A 334 6.91 -0.81 -34.85
C ASP A 334 7.30 -0.65 -33.37
N GLY A 335 6.33 -0.34 -32.50
CA GLY A 335 6.54 -0.14 -31.06
C GLY A 335 7.22 1.19 -30.72
N LYS A 336 7.43 2.10 -31.69
CA LYS A 336 8.14 3.36 -31.43
C LYS A 336 7.29 4.32 -30.63
N ALA A 337 7.89 4.92 -29.61
CA ALA A 337 7.31 6.02 -28.86
C ALA A 337 7.76 7.37 -29.41
N VAL A 338 6.80 8.31 -29.48
CA VAL A 338 7.02 9.73 -29.71
C VAL A 338 6.56 10.48 -28.48
N THR A 339 7.47 11.28 -27.92
CA THR A 339 7.20 12.19 -26.80
C THR A 339 6.81 13.56 -27.34
N TYR A 340 5.79 14.18 -26.75
CA TYR A 340 5.24 15.47 -27.19
C TYR A 340 5.57 16.58 -26.18
N GLU A 341 5.31 17.82 -26.57
CA GLU A 341 5.49 18.98 -25.71
C GLU A 341 4.65 18.89 -24.43
N ASN A 342 5.17 19.52 -23.37
CA ASN A 342 4.57 19.48 -22.05
C ASN A 342 3.25 20.25 -22.03
N ILE A 343 2.27 19.65 -21.35
CA ILE A 343 0.98 20.24 -21.06
C ILE A 343 0.97 20.63 -19.59
N GLN A 344 0.71 21.91 -19.34
CA GLN A 344 0.61 22.45 -18.00
C GLN A 344 -0.82 22.27 -17.48
N LEU A 345 -0.94 21.63 -16.32
CA LEU A 345 -2.15 21.56 -15.52
C LEU A 345 -1.97 22.40 -14.26
N ASP A 346 -3.01 23.12 -13.86
CA ASP A 346 -3.03 23.83 -12.60
C ASP A 346 -2.91 22.88 -11.39
N GLY A 347 -2.46 23.40 -10.25
CA GLY A 347 -2.25 22.59 -9.04
C GLY A 347 -3.54 22.01 -8.44
N GLU A 348 -4.70 22.59 -8.76
CA GLU A 348 -6.02 22.13 -8.30
C GLU A 348 -6.69 21.17 -9.30
N LEU A 349 -6.07 20.96 -10.48
CA LEU A 349 -6.53 20.09 -11.55
C LEU A 349 -7.93 20.47 -12.09
N LEU A 350 -8.26 21.77 -12.08
CA LEU A 350 -9.57 22.27 -12.53
C LEU A 350 -9.73 22.21 -14.06
N GLU A 351 -8.64 22.39 -14.83
CA GLU A 351 -8.69 22.48 -16.30
C GLU A 351 -8.40 21.16 -17.04
N VAL A 352 -8.34 20.03 -16.33
CA VAL A 352 -7.86 18.75 -16.87
C VAL A 352 -8.58 18.34 -18.15
N GLU A 353 -9.91 18.46 -18.20
CA GLU A 353 -10.69 18.02 -19.36
C GLU A 353 -10.39 18.84 -20.62
N SER A 354 -10.24 20.15 -20.47
CA SER A 354 -9.89 21.06 -21.56
C SER A 354 -8.49 20.75 -22.08
N LYS A 355 -7.52 20.63 -21.16
CA LYS A 355 -6.12 20.31 -21.49
C LYS A 355 -5.96 18.94 -22.13
N PHE A 356 -6.71 17.92 -21.70
CA PHE A 356 -6.74 16.61 -22.37
C PHE A 356 -7.40 16.66 -23.75
N SER A 357 -8.40 17.51 -23.95
CA SER A 357 -8.97 17.73 -25.29
C SER A 357 -7.93 18.28 -26.27
N GLU A 358 -7.17 19.27 -25.83
CA GLU A 358 -6.08 19.87 -26.59
C GLU A 358 -4.96 18.85 -26.86
N MET A 359 -4.55 18.10 -25.83
CA MET A 359 -3.60 17.00 -25.95
C MET A 359 -3.99 16.04 -27.06
N LEU A 360 -5.22 15.53 -27.06
CA LEU A 360 -5.69 14.54 -28.03
C LEU A 360 -5.74 15.10 -29.45
N LYS A 361 -6.08 16.39 -29.62
CA LYS A 361 -6.01 17.05 -30.93
C LYS A 361 -4.57 17.06 -31.46
N THR A 362 -3.60 17.37 -30.61
CA THR A 362 -2.18 17.42 -30.98
C THR A 362 -1.59 16.03 -31.26
N LEU A 363 -1.90 15.04 -30.42
CA LEU A 363 -1.40 13.67 -30.55
C LEU A 363 -1.81 12.99 -31.86
N PHE A 364 -3.03 13.27 -32.32
CA PHE A 364 -3.63 12.65 -33.50
C PHE A 364 -3.84 13.64 -34.66
N ALA A 365 -3.16 14.79 -34.63
CA ALA A 365 -3.11 15.69 -35.78
C ALA A 365 -2.48 14.96 -36.97
N PRO A 366 -2.95 15.20 -38.21
CA PRO A 366 -2.30 14.69 -39.40
C PRO A 366 -0.85 15.18 -39.44
N PRO A 367 0.11 14.36 -39.91
CA PRO A 367 1.49 14.80 -40.05
C PRO A 367 1.50 16.04 -40.96
N LYS A 368 2.03 17.16 -40.45
CA LYS A 368 2.22 18.36 -41.27
C LYS A 368 3.13 17.95 -42.42
N ALA A 369 2.65 18.07 -43.66
CA ALA A 369 3.47 17.82 -44.84
C ALA A 369 4.69 18.75 -44.78
N VAL A 370 5.86 18.17 -44.52
CA VAL A 370 7.11 18.93 -44.53
C VAL A 370 7.44 19.19 -45.99
N VAL A 371 7.12 20.39 -46.49
CA VAL A 371 7.64 20.88 -47.76
C VAL A 371 9.14 21.07 -47.58
N VAL A 372 9.92 20.08 -47.99
CA VAL A 372 11.38 20.18 -48.05
C VAL A 372 11.72 21.22 -49.11
N ARG A 373 11.87 22.49 -48.71
CA ARG A 373 12.55 23.48 -49.54
C ARG A 373 14.01 23.04 -49.65
N ARG A 374 14.38 22.47 -50.80
CA ARG A 374 15.78 22.22 -51.12
C ARG A 374 16.52 23.56 -51.07
N THR A 375 17.41 23.74 -50.10
CA THR A 375 18.35 24.85 -50.11
C THR A 375 19.24 24.71 -51.34
N PRO A 376 19.47 25.78 -52.13
CA PRO A 376 20.38 25.71 -53.26
C PRO A 376 21.79 25.41 -52.77
N VAL A 377 22.44 24.45 -53.42
CA VAL A 377 23.83 24.04 -53.15
C VAL A 377 24.75 25.22 -53.46
N ILE A 378 25.28 25.86 -52.41
CA ILE A 378 26.40 26.80 -52.56
C ILE A 378 27.64 25.95 -52.83
N ARG A 379 28.20 26.06 -54.04
CA ARG A 379 29.49 25.43 -54.38
C ARG A 379 30.62 26.14 -53.60
N PRO A 380 31.58 25.42 -53.02
CA PRO A 380 32.73 26.04 -52.37
C PRO A 380 33.56 26.86 -53.37
N ARG A 381 33.95 28.07 -52.97
CA ARG A 381 34.88 28.93 -53.71
C ARG A 381 36.31 28.38 -53.54
N GLU A 382 37.01 28.27 -54.65
CA GLU A 382 38.39 27.81 -54.78
C GLU A 382 39.36 28.65 -53.91
N SER A 383 40.27 27.96 -53.23
CA SER A 383 41.18 28.52 -52.23
C SER A 383 42.34 29.32 -52.85
N ALA A 384 42.54 30.55 -52.39
CA ALA A 384 43.71 31.38 -52.71
C ALA A 384 44.99 30.91 -51.97
N PRO A 385 46.20 31.16 -52.51
CA PRO A 385 47.43 30.55 -52.03
C PRO A 385 47.96 31.18 -50.72
N LYS A 386 48.60 30.33 -49.91
CA LYS A 386 49.16 30.65 -48.58
C LYS A 386 50.29 31.67 -48.67
N ARG A 387 50.21 32.75 -47.89
CA ARG A 387 51.35 33.63 -47.60
C ARG A 387 51.97 33.24 -46.25
N ASN A 388 53.26 32.92 -46.29
CA ASN A 388 54.08 32.67 -45.11
C ASN A 388 54.21 33.94 -44.28
N VAL A 389 53.84 33.88 -43.00
CA VAL A 389 54.22 34.91 -42.02
C VAL A 389 54.97 34.22 -40.89
N VAL A 390 56.18 34.73 -40.71
CA VAL A 390 57.25 34.32 -39.81
C VAL A 390 56.81 34.44 -38.35
N ALA A 391 57.17 33.44 -37.54
CA ALA A 391 56.93 33.40 -36.11
C ALA A 391 57.75 34.47 -35.37
N VAL A 392 57.09 35.26 -34.54
CA VAL A 392 57.73 36.12 -33.53
C VAL A 392 57.24 35.68 -32.16
N ILE A 393 58.16 35.17 -31.34
CA ILE A 393 58.07 34.95 -29.88
C ILE A 393 59.22 35.81 -29.33
N PRO A 394 59.10 36.66 -28.29
CA PRO A 394 58.77 36.30 -26.89
C PRO A 394 58.17 37.52 -26.08
N PRO A 395 58.20 37.65 -24.73
CA PRO A 395 58.64 36.75 -23.66
C PRO A 395 57.65 36.54 -22.49
N LYS A 396 58.04 35.61 -21.61
CA LYS A 396 57.35 35.18 -20.39
C LYS A 396 57.91 35.92 -19.15
N ARG A 397 57.06 36.56 -18.33
CA ARG A 397 57.29 36.95 -16.90
C ARG A 397 55.91 37.24 -16.28
N ARG A 398 55.63 37.08 -14.98
CA ARG A 398 56.15 36.36 -13.80
C ARG A 398 54.93 36.30 -12.82
N PRO A 399 54.93 35.42 -11.81
CA PRO A 399 53.80 35.26 -10.90
C PRO A 399 53.83 36.26 -9.73
N ASP A 400 52.65 36.38 -9.12
CA ASP A 400 52.35 36.92 -7.78
C ASP A 400 52.04 38.42 -7.68
N GLN A 401 50.76 38.71 -7.40
CA GLN A 401 50.41 39.65 -6.33
C GLN A 401 48.99 39.34 -5.82
N ARG A 402 48.94 38.74 -4.63
CA ARG A 402 47.79 38.76 -3.73
C ARG A 402 47.50 40.20 -3.32
N ASP A 403 46.22 40.59 -3.35
CA ASP A 403 45.73 41.75 -2.60
C ASP A 403 44.73 41.29 -1.51
N PRO A 404 44.79 41.90 -0.31
CA PRO A 404 44.19 41.36 0.90
C PRO A 404 42.81 41.95 1.21
N GLY A 405 42.03 41.19 1.97
CA GLY A 405 41.16 41.74 3.01
C GLY A 405 39.81 42.30 2.55
N LYS A 406 38.75 41.55 2.86
CA LYS A 406 37.70 42.04 3.77
C LYS A 406 37.05 40.86 4.49
N THR A 407 37.53 40.67 5.71
CA THR A 407 36.95 39.88 6.79
C THR A 407 35.72 40.57 7.35
N THR A 408 34.65 39.82 7.60
CA THR A 408 33.76 40.05 8.77
C THR A 408 33.06 38.73 9.07
N GLN A 409 33.69 37.93 9.93
CA GLN A 409 33.27 37.66 11.31
C GLN A 409 32.16 36.61 11.41
N ALA A 410 32.62 35.37 11.62
CA ALA A 410 31.91 34.40 12.41
C ALA A 410 31.97 34.79 13.89
N ARG A 411 30.87 34.62 14.61
CA ARG A 411 30.88 34.40 16.06
C ARG A 411 29.87 33.32 16.46
N PRO A 412 30.14 32.64 17.59
CA PRO A 412 29.83 31.22 17.77
C PRO A 412 28.93 30.98 19.00
N VAL A 413 28.86 29.69 19.37
CA VAL A 413 28.76 29.15 20.74
C VAL A 413 27.38 28.66 21.18
N HIS A 414 27.40 27.43 21.70
CA HIS A 414 26.58 26.75 22.73
C HIS A 414 25.05 26.67 22.55
N GLU A 415 24.30 25.73 23.11
CA GLU A 415 24.52 24.42 23.73
C GLU A 415 23.12 23.76 23.82
N GLN A 416 23.10 22.43 23.82
CA GLN A 416 22.22 21.51 24.57
C GLN A 416 20.75 21.89 24.90
N TRP A 417 19.82 21.02 24.48
CA TRP A 417 18.77 20.35 25.30
C TRP A 417 17.76 19.68 24.34
N TRP A 418 17.45 18.39 24.35
CA TRP A 418 17.03 17.48 25.43
C TRP A 418 15.94 18.07 26.34
N PHE A 419 14.73 18.30 25.82
CA PHE A 419 13.53 18.35 26.67
C PHE A 419 12.23 18.28 25.85
N TRP A 420 11.51 17.17 25.91
CA TRP A 420 10.04 17.12 26.03
C TRP A 420 9.66 15.74 26.55
N THR A 421 9.86 15.58 27.86
CA THR A 421 9.15 14.61 28.67
C THR A 421 8.04 15.38 29.38
N ILE A 422 6.79 15.11 28.99
CA ILE A 422 5.58 14.96 29.82
C ILE A 422 5.28 16.05 30.88
N ILE A 423 4.02 16.52 30.84
CA ILE A 423 3.22 17.27 31.84
C ILE A 423 3.41 18.80 31.76
N GLY A 424 2.40 19.64 31.61
CA GLY A 424 0.95 19.45 31.53
C GLY A 424 0.21 20.78 31.68
N VAL A 425 -1.12 20.66 31.74
CA VAL A 425 -2.07 21.58 32.38
C VAL A 425 -2.21 23.00 31.83
N THR A 426 -3.34 23.23 31.17
CA THR A 426 -4.19 24.39 31.49
C THR A 426 -5.57 23.89 31.94
N ALA A 427 -5.92 24.27 33.18
CA ALA A 427 -7.26 24.29 33.75
C ALA A 427 -8.17 25.21 32.89
N VAL A 428 -9.50 25.05 32.87
CA VAL A 428 -10.53 25.56 33.82
C VAL A 428 -11.81 24.76 33.48
N GLY A 429 -12.68 24.25 34.35
CA GLY A 429 -13.10 24.62 35.70
C GLY A 429 -14.64 24.78 35.66
N ALA A 430 -15.38 23.98 36.46
CA ALA A 430 -16.69 24.29 37.09
C ALA A 430 -17.47 23.01 37.45
N GLY A 431 -18.07 22.97 38.65
CA GLY A 431 -19.30 22.21 38.90
C GLY A 431 -19.33 21.20 40.04
N THR A 432 -19.24 21.69 41.28
CA THR A 432 -20.08 21.35 42.47
C THR A 432 -20.22 19.90 42.96
N ALA A 433 -19.96 19.78 44.26
CA ALA A 433 -20.17 18.66 45.19
C ALA A 433 -21.61 18.15 45.30
N THR A 434 -21.78 16.88 45.72
CA THR A 434 -22.50 16.53 46.97
C THR A 434 -22.49 15.02 47.29
N ALA A 435 -22.24 14.76 48.58
CA ALA A 435 -22.79 13.74 49.48
C ALA A 435 -22.77 12.23 49.16
N VAL A 436 -22.16 11.52 50.12
CA VAL A 436 -22.28 10.09 50.42
C VAL A 436 -23.70 9.78 50.93
N VAL A 437 -24.35 8.75 50.38
CA VAL A 437 -25.46 8.04 51.02
C VAL A 437 -25.28 6.53 50.82
N LEU A 438 -25.17 5.82 51.94
CA LEU A 438 -25.19 4.38 52.07
C LEU A 438 -26.62 3.86 51.85
N LEU A 439 -26.83 3.07 50.80
CA LEU A 439 -27.97 2.15 50.72
C LEU A 439 -27.51 0.84 50.07
N GLN A 440 -27.56 -0.24 50.85
CA GLN A 440 -27.49 -1.60 50.32
C GLN A 440 -28.88 -1.99 49.81
N PRO A 441 -29.04 -2.47 48.57
CA PRO A 441 -30.20 -3.23 48.15
C PRO A 441 -29.91 -4.74 48.12
N PRO A 442 -30.96 -5.59 48.10
CA PRO A 442 -30.95 -6.91 48.71
C PRO A 442 -30.14 -7.94 47.91
N ARG A 443 -29.64 -8.96 48.63
CA ARG A 443 -29.02 -10.15 48.04
C ARG A 443 -30.07 -10.89 47.21
N ILE A 444 -30.01 -10.71 45.89
CA ILE A 444 -30.66 -11.62 44.95
C ILE A 444 -29.63 -12.68 44.60
N ASN A 445 -29.81 -13.88 45.15
CA ASN A 445 -29.04 -15.05 44.76
C ASN A 445 -29.49 -15.47 43.36
N VAL A 446 -28.75 -15.05 42.34
CA VAL A 446 -28.86 -15.66 41.00
C VAL A 446 -27.75 -16.71 40.89
N THR A 447 -28.12 -17.96 41.05
CA THR A 447 -27.28 -19.12 40.72
C THR A 447 -27.11 -19.18 39.20
N ALA A 448 -26.07 -18.53 38.70
CA ALA A 448 -25.62 -18.71 37.32
C ALA A 448 -24.79 -20.00 37.22
N THR A 449 -25.43 -21.08 36.81
CA THR A 449 -24.74 -22.31 36.42
C THR A 449 -23.99 -22.08 35.11
N TRP A 450 -22.67 -22.07 35.19
CA TRP A 450 -21.81 -22.22 34.02
C TRP A 450 -21.45 -23.70 33.84
N PRO A 451 -21.23 -24.15 32.59
CA PRO A 451 -20.82 -25.52 32.35
C PRO A 451 -19.34 -25.67 32.74
N THR A 452 -19.09 -26.51 33.74
CA THR A 452 -17.85 -27.27 33.96
C THR A 452 -18.27 -28.63 34.56
N PRO A 453 -17.58 -29.75 34.31
CA PRO A 453 -16.27 -29.95 33.67
C PRO A 453 -16.28 -30.28 32.18
#